data_AF-A0A2S9IBX0-F1
#
_entry.id   AF-A0A2S9IBX0-F1
#
_cell.length_a   1.000
_cell.length_b   1.000
_cell.length_c   1.000
_cell.angle_alpha   90.00
_cell.angle_beta   90.00
_cell.angle_gamma   90.00
#
_symmetry.space_group_name_H-M   'P 1'
#
loop_
_entity.id
_entity.type
_entity.pdbx_description
1 polymer ?
#
loop_
_entity_poly.entity_id
_entity_poly.type
_entity_poly.pdbx_seq_one_letter_code
_entity_poly.pdbx_strand_id
1 'polypeptide(L)' 'MGKINLKDLAKLIFFCVSILHVAVILGYLLASLIVYFKMDIFDFDWREVFSDTFRKGIAGGLILGFGIWIKGILQEQKNQ' A
#
# COMPACT_ATOMS: atom_id res chain seq x y z
N MET A 1 -28.48 -7.25 5.18
CA MET A 1 -27.04 -6.88 5.15
C MET A 1 -26.96 -5.53 4.44
N GLY A 2 -26.60 -4.46 5.16
CA GLY A 2 -26.82 -3.07 4.72
C GLY A 2 -26.15 -2.71 3.40
N LYS A 3 -26.72 -1.75 2.68
CA LYS A 3 -26.17 -1.14 1.46
C LYS A 3 -24.69 -0.82 1.70
N ILE A 4 -23.82 -1.56 1.03
CA ILE A 4 -22.36 -1.41 1.15
C ILE A 4 -22.06 -0.11 0.41
N ASN A 5 -21.86 0.98 1.16
CA ASN A 5 -21.62 2.29 0.56
C ASN A 5 -20.23 2.26 -0.09
N LEU A 6 -20.17 2.47 -1.41
CA LEU A 6 -18.91 2.59 -2.17
C LEU A 6 -17.93 3.58 -1.52
N LYS A 7 -18.45 4.62 -0.86
CA LYS A 7 -17.67 5.59 -0.08
C LYS A 7 -16.93 4.96 1.12
N ASP A 8 -17.57 4.00 1.78
CA ASP A 8 -17.00 3.31 2.94
C ASP A 8 -15.91 2.32 2.52
N LEU A 9 -16.16 1.60 1.41
CA LEU A 9 -15.16 0.75 0.77
C LEU A 9 -13.93 1.56 0.35
N ALA A 10 -14.14 2.68 -0.37
CA ALA A 10 -13.06 3.56 -0.79
C ALA A 10 -12.25 4.11 0.40
N LYS A 11 -12.94 4.46 1.51
CA LYS A 11 -12.28 4.90 2.74
C LYS A 11 -11.42 3.80 3.36
N LEU A 12 -11.91 2.56 3.40
CA LEU A 12 -11.18 1.41 3.92
C LEU A 12 -9.94 1.09 3.06
N ILE A 13 -10.08 1.17 1.73
CA ILE A 13 -8.98 0.97 0.77
C ILE A 13 -7.91 2.03 0.97
N PHE A 14 -8.30 3.30 1.08
CA PHE A 14 -7.37 4.39 1.34
C PHE A 14 -6.59 4.16 2.64
N PHE A 15 -7.30 3.80 3.72
CA PHE A 15 -6.67 3.49 5.00
C PHE A 15 -5.69 2.32 4.91
N CYS A 16 -6.06 1.26 4.19
CA CYS A 16 -5.21 0.08 3.98
C CYS A 16 -3.94 0.44 3.22
N VAL A 17 -4.06 1.21 2.13
CA VAL A 17 -2.92 1.68 1.34
C VAL A 17 -2.00 2.56 2.19
N SER A 18 -2.56 3.48 2.98
CA SER A 18 -1.78 4.33 3.88
C SER A 18 -1.02 3.52 4.94
N ILE A 19 -1.66 2.55 5.58
CA ILE A 19 -1.00 1.70 6.60
C ILE A 19 0.14 0.88 5.98
N LEU A 20 -0.08 0.27 4.82
CA LEU A 20 0.96 -0.49 4.12
C LEU A 20 2.13 0.41 3.71
N HIS A 21 1.84 1.61 3.23
CA HIS A 21 2.88 2.58 2.85
C HIS A 21 3.74 2.98 4.05
N VAL A 22 3.10 3.28 5.19
CA VAL A 22 3.81 3.60 6.44
C VAL A 22 4.65 2.41 6.91
N ALA A 23 4.12 1.18 6.86
CA ALA A 23 4.85 -0.01 7.27
C ALA A 23 6.11 -0.26 6.43
N VAL A 24 6.04 -0.03 5.12
CA VAL A 24 7.20 -0.18 4.22
C VAL A 24 8.28 0.86 4.54
N ILE A 25 7.89 2.13 4.70
CA ILE A 25 8.83 3.20 5.07
C ILE A 25 9.50 2.90 6.42
N LEU A 26 8.72 2.41 7.40
CA LEU A 26 9.23 2.05 8.71
C LEU A 26 10.23 0.88 8.63
N GLY A 27 9.95 -0.12 7.79
CA GLY A 27 10.85 -1.25 7.56
C GLY A 27 12.20 -0.82 6.96
N TYR A 28 12.19 0.07 5.98
CA TYR A 28 13.41 0.63 5.39
C TYR A 28 14.19 1.50 6.38
N LEU A 29 13.50 2.34 7.16
CA LEU A 29 14.12 3.14 8.21
C LEU A 29 14.79 2.27 9.27
N LEU A 30 14.12 1.22 9.74
CA LEU A 30 14.68 0.27 10.70
C LEU A 30 15.89 -0.48 10.12
N ALA A 31 15.81 -0.95 8.87
CA ALA A 31 16.93 -1.61 8.21
C ALA A 31 18.17 -0.69 8.11
N SER A 32 17.96 0.57 7.71
CA SER A 32 19.03 1.56 7.65
C SER A 32 19.57 1.91 9.04
N LEU A 33 18.72 2.01 10.06
CA LEU A 33 19.15 2.23 11.45
C LEU A 33 20.04 1.09 11.96
N ILE A 34 19.69 -0.16 11.63
CA ILE A 34 20.47 -1.35 12.00
C ILE A 34 21.83 -1.33 11.31
N VAL A 35 21.89 -0.98 10.01
CA VAL A 35 23.15 -0.86 9.26
C VAL A 35 24.01 0.26 9.85
N TYR A 36 23.41 1.41 10.16
CA TYR A 36 24.09 2.55 10.78
C TYR A 36 24.73 2.17 12.12
N PHE A 37 23.99 1.49 13.01
CA PHE A 37 24.52 1.04 14.29
C PHE A 37 25.65 0.00 14.18
N LYS A 38 25.75 -0.72 13.05
CA LYS A 38 26.68 -1.82 12.87
C LYS A 38 27.92 -1.45 12.06
N MET A 39 27.82 -0.48 11.16
CA MET A 39 28.91 -0.07 10.25
C MET A 39 29.27 1.42 10.34
N ASP A 40 28.54 2.22 11.14
CA ASP A 40 28.67 3.69 11.24
C ASP A 40 28.42 4.45 9.92
N ILE A 41 28.03 3.72 8.86
CA ILE A 41 27.74 4.26 7.53
C ILE A 41 26.22 4.32 7.38
N PHE A 42 25.69 5.53 7.23
CA PHE A 42 24.29 5.75 6.92
C PHE A 42 24.06 5.67 5.41
N ASP A 43 23.97 4.46 4.89
CA ASP A 43 23.61 4.21 3.49
C ASP A 43 22.06 4.21 3.40
N PHE A 44 21.49 5.39 3.23
CA PHE A 44 20.06 5.57 3.02
C PHE A 44 19.81 6.33 1.72
N ASP A 45 19.70 5.59 0.63
CA ASP A 45 19.34 6.17 -0.66
C ASP A 45 17.81 6.27 -0.78
N TRP A 46 17.28 7.46 -0.48
CA TRP A 46 15.87 7.79 -0.68
C TRP A 46 15.38 7.49 -2.09
N ARG A 47 16.22 7.62 -3.12
CA ARG A 47 15.85 7.41 -4.53
C ARG A 47 15.67 5.92 -4.83
N GLU A 48 16.53 5.06 -4.29
CA GLU A 48 16.40 3.61 -4.44
C GLU A 48 15.19 3.08 -3.67
N VAL A 49 15.03 3.49 -2.40
CA VAL A 49 13.89 3.09 -1.56
C VAL A 49 12.57 3.52 -2.17
N PHE A 50 12.48 4.75 -2.66
CA PHE A 50 11.27 5.26 -3.29
C PHE A 50 10.99 4.53 -4.60
N SER A 51 12.00 4.31 -5.46
CA SER A 51 11.85 3.60 -6.73
C SER A 51 11.37 2.15 -6.53
N ASP A 52 11.98 1.43 -5.59
CA ASP A 52 11.64 0.03 -5.32
C ASP A 52 10.25 -0.09 -4.66
N THR A 53 9.95 0.79 -3.71
CA THR A 53 8.63 0.89 -3.07
C THR A 53 7.55 1.30 -4.07
N PHE A 54 7.83 2.22 -4.99
CA PHE A 54 6.86 2.67 -6.00
C PHE A 54 6.60 1.56 -7.02
N ARG A 55 7.64 0.83 -7.45
CA ARG A 55 7.50 -0.31 -8.36
C ARG A 55 6.71 -1.46 -7.73
N LYS A 56 7.04 -1.86 -6.50
CA LYS A 56 6.30 -2.89 -5.75
C LYS A 56 4.89 -2.42 -5.39
N GLY A 57 4.75 -1.15 -5.02
CA GLY A 57 3.50 -0.49 -4.67
C GLY A 57 2.54 -0.37 -5.86
N ILE A 58 3.04 -0.05 -7.06
CA ILE A 58 2.24 -0.05 -8.29
C ILE A 58 1.78 -1.47 -8.62
N ALA A 59 2.66 -2.47 -8.55
CA ALA A 59 2.28 -3.86 -8.83
C ALA A 59 1.18 -4.35 -7.87
N GLY A 60 1.36 -4.13 -6.56
CA GLY A 60 0.35 -4.49 -5.56
C GLY A 60 -0.92 -3.64 -5.66
N GLY A 61 -0.78 -2.35 -5.93
CA GLY A 61 -1.87 -1.38 -6.08
C GLY A 61 -2.73 -1.64 -7.30
N LEU A 62 -2.14 -2.05 -8.42
CA LEU A 62 -2.87 -2.46 -9.63
C LEU A 62 -3.70 -3.72 -9.35
N ILE A 63 -3.12 -4.74 -8.71
CA ILE A 63 -3.84 -5.98 -8.38
C ILE A 63 -5.00 -5.71 -7.43
N LEU A 64 -4.76 -4.93 -6.37
CA LEU A 64 -5.79 -4.56 -5.40
C LEU A 64 -6.87 -3.69 -6.05
N GLY A 65 -6.47 -2.67 -6.81
CA GLY A 65 -7.39 -1.79 -7.55
C GLY A 65 -8.27 -2.57 -8.53
N PHE A 66 -7.70 -3.54 -9.23
CA PHE A 66 -8.44 -4.42 -10.14
C PHE A 66 -9.43 -5.32 -9.37
N GLY A 67 -9.01 -5.88 -8.23
CA GLY A 67 -9.89 -6.69 -7.38
C GLY A 67 -11.06 -5.90 -6.79
N ILE A 68 -10.84 -4.63 -6.45
CA ILE A 68 -11.88 -3.71 -5.99
C ILE A 68 -12.83 -3.35 -7.13
N TRP A 69 -12.31 -3.09 -8.33
CA TRP A 69 -13.11 -2.76 -9.50
C TRP A 69 -14.06 -3.92 -9.86
N ILE A 70 -13.56 -5.15 -9.88
CA ILE A 70 -14.37 -6.36 -10.08
C ILE A 70 -15.44 -6.51 -8.99
N LYS A 71 -15.09 -6.29 -7.71
CA LYS A 71 -16.07 -6.32 -6.61
C LYS A 71 -17.17 -5.28 -6.79
N GLY A 72 -16.82 -4.07 -7.25
CA GLY A 72 -17.78 -3.01 -7.53
C GLY A 72 -18.79 -3.44 -8.60
N ILE A 73 -18.29 -3.96 -9.73
CA ILE A 73 -19.13 -4.47 -10.83
C ILE A 73 -20.07 -5.59 -10.36
N LEU A 74 -19.56 -6.55 -9.59
CA LEU A 74 -20.34 -7.67 -9.05
C LEU A 74 -21.42 -7.23 -8.05
N GLN A 75 -21.14 -6.20 -7.23
CA GLN A 75 -22.13 -5.64 -6.31
C GLN A 75 -23.24 -4.90 -7.06
N GLU A 76 -22.91 -4.20 -8.14
CA GLU A 76 -23.86 -3.46 -8.95
C GLU A 76 -24.79 -4.41 -9.71
N GLN A 77 -24.25 -5.50 -10.26
CA GLN A 77 -25.01 -6.59 -10.90
C GLN A 77 -25.93 -7.36 -9.92
N LYS A 78 -25.55 -7.47 -8.65
CA LYS A 78 -26.36 -8.15 -7.61
C LYS A 78 -27.52 -7.28 -7.08
N ASN A 79 -27.41 -5.97 -7.24
CA ASN A 79 -28.44 -5.00 -6.85
C ASN A 79 -29.37 -4.60 -8.01
N GLN A 80 -29.13 -5.14 -9.22
CA GLN A 80 -30.09 -5.22 -10.32
C GLN A 80 -30.92 -6.51 -10.16
#